data_AF-A0A949VFP9-F1
#
_entry.id   AF-A0A949VFP9-F1
#
_cell.length_a   1.000
_cell.length_b   1.000
_cell.length_c   1.000
_cell.angle_alpha   90.00
_cell.angle_beta   90.00
_cell.angle_gamma   90.00
#
_symmetry.space_group_name_H-M   'P 1'
#
loop_
_entity.id
_entity.type
_entity.pdbx_description
1 polymer ?
#
loop_
_entity_poly.entity_id
_entity_poly.type
_entity_poly.pdbx_seq_one_letter_code
_entity_poly.pdbx_strand_id
1 'polypeptide(L)'
;MKRLKENKPLRFALGALLLVFLCCYLPQELLFLRLCLEQDREIPPHTEVLISSCKKPGVRGVPGGEFLFVREGRAGKMYLLDLRTGAIKKVPNYPELLERGVFLSPELVWLKGSAAAGPGAPRYRPNYILDLTTGKRYELLNLGLLPRLEDRKFDPKNFSYIESADMIFIHHYYGALIALPSDFRESPGNAVILYEYPFSPDLSLPNGMLLEQVTNDLGLDYEVVDFSVSSAEVPSPTKKYIVRSDGVYLVGTNQLIRGVGGMNNYFRSWYYDESAVIVQGGGDYLFTFPGVSSVYYIPSPVLKLNLPNP
;
A
#
# COMPACT_ATOMS: atom_id res chain seq x y z
N MET A 1 -3.46 27.01 45.32
CA MET A 1 -3.81 27.18 43.89
C MET A 1 -4.51 28.53 43.70
N LYS A 2 -3.88 29.51 43.04
CA LYS A 2 -4.57 30.77 42.68
C LYS A 2 -5.75 30.39 41.76
N ARG A 3 -6.95 30.86 42.08
CA ARG A 3 -8.15 30.57 41.29
C ARG A 3 -7.90 31.00 39.84
N LEU A 4 -8.39 30.22 38.87
CA LEU A 4 -8.37 30.55 37.43
C LEU A 4 -8.88 31.98 37.12
N LYS A 5 -9.58 32.60 38.08
CA LYS A 5 -10.04 33.98 38.04
C LYS A 5 -8.93 35.05 38.09
N GLU A 6 -7.80 34.76 38.72
CA GLU A 6 -6.76 35.75 39.02
C GLU A 6 -5.57 35.70 38.05
N ASN A 7 -5.43 34.62 37.27
CA ASN A 7 -4.32 34.43 36.35
C ASN A 7 -4.67 34.96 34.95
N LYS A 8 -4.55 36.29 34.76
CA LYS A 8 -4.81 36.99 33.49
C LYS A 8 -4.14 36.32 32.26
N PRO A 9 -2.84 35.97 32.24
CA PRO A 9 -2.22 35.38 31.06
C PRO A 9 -2.80 34.00 30.71
N LEU A 10 -3.16 33.18 31.70
CA LEU A 10 -3.80 31.88 31.47
C LEU A 10 -5.19 32.03 30.83
N ARG A 11 -5.96 33.06 31.23
CA ARG A 11 -7.27 33.35 30.64
C ARG A 11 -7.18 33.81 29.19
N PHE A 12 -6.20 34.66 28.87
CA PHE A 12 -5.94 35.06 27.49
C PHE A 12 -5.51 33.87 26.64
N ALA A 13 -4.63 33.00 27.16
CA ALA A 13 -4.23 31.78 26.46
C ALA A 13 -5.43 30.85 26.20
N LEU A 14 -6.28 30.59 27.20
CA LEU A 14 -7.48 29.76 27.03
C LEU A 14 -8.50 30.40 26.08
N GLY A 15 -8.68 31.73 26.14
CA GLY A 15 -9.56 32.46 25.21
C GLY A 15 -9.07 32.39 23.77
N ALA A 16 -7.76 32.53 23.54
CA ALA A 16 -7.16 32.36 22.22
C ALA A 16 -7.31 30.92 21.72
N LEU A 17 -7.11 29.92 22.58
CA LEU A 17 -7.25 28.51 22.25
C LEU A 17 -8.71 28.16 21.89
N LEU A 18 -9.67 28.71 22.64
CA LEU A 18 -11.11 28.59 22.34
C LEU A 18 -11.45 29.26 21.01
N LEU A 19 -10.89 30.44 20.73
CA LEU A 19 -11.12 31.14 19.46
C LEU A 19 -10.55 30.34 18.28
N VAL A 20 -9.33 29.81 18.39
CA VAL A 20 -8.74 28.92 17.37
C VAL A 20 -9.61 27.68 17.18
N PHE A 21 -10.10 27.08 18.27
CA PHE A 21 -11.01 25.94 18.19
C PHE A 21 -12.30 26.29 17.44
N LEU A 22 -12.95 27.41 17.78
CA LEU A 22 -14.22 27.83 17.18
C LEU A 22 -14.07 28.30 15.73
N CYS A 23 -12.98 28.98 15.38
CA CYS A 23 -12.78 29.58 14.06
C CYS A 23 -12.08 28.65 13.07
N CYS A 24 -11.20 27.76 13.53
CA CYS A 24 -10.38 26.93 12.66
C CYS A 24 -10.75 25.45 12.73
N TYR A 25 -10.98 24.90 13.92
CA TYR A 25 -11.18 23.45 14.10
C TYR A 25 -12.65 23.03 13.94
N LEU A 26 -13.58 23.70 14.65
CA LEU A 26 -15.00 23.37 14.64
C LEU A 26 -15.62 23.43 13.23
N PRO A 27 -15.36 24.46 12.39
CA PRO A 27 -15.91 24.51 11.04
C PRO A 27 -15.37 23.37 10.17
N GLN A 28 -14.10 22.99 10.34
CA GLN A 28 -13.49 21.87 9.63
C GLN A 28 -14.13 20.53 10.03
N GLU A 29 -14.39 20.30 11.31
CA GLU A 29 -15.07 19.09 11.78
C GLU A 29 -16.53 19.03 11.34
N LEU A 30 -17.26 20.15 11.39
CA LEU A 30 -18.65 20.20 10.90
C LEU A 30 -18.72 19.94 9.39
N LEU A 31 -17.82 20.54 8.63
CA LEU A 31 -17.72 20.31 7.18
C LEU A 31 -17.36 18.85 6.88
N PHE A 32 -16.37 18.29 7.58
CA PHE A 32 -15.99 16.88 7.45
C PHE A 32 -17.19 15.96 7.72
N LEU A 33 -17.91 16.18 8.82
CA LEU A 33 -19.07 15.36 9.20
C LEU A 33 -20.16 15.43 8.14
N ARG A 34 -20.43 16.62 7.59
CA ARG A 34 -21.40 16.78 6.51
C ARG A 34 -20.98 16.00 5.27
N LEU A 35 -19.74 16.21 4.80
CA LEU A 35 -19.23 15.56 3.60
C LEU A 35 -19.19 14.05 3.73
N CYS A 36 -18.78 13.52 4.89
CA CYS A 36 -18.70 12.07 5.07
C CYS A 36 -20.09 11.41 5.06
N LEU A 37 -21.09 12.05 5.66
CA LEU A 37 -22.47 11.55 5.62
C LEU A 37 -23.05 11.61 4.20
N GLU A 38 -22.73 12.66 3.44
CA GLU A 38 -23.11 12.78 2.03
C GLU A 38 -22.47 11.65 1.20
N GLN A 39 -21.16 11.40 1.37
CA GLN A 39 -20.41 10.37 0.64
C GLN A 39 -20.85 8.93 0.97
N ASP A 40 -21.27 8.67 2.21
CA ASP A 40 -21.83 7.37 2.58
C ASP A 40 -23.27 7.16 2.09
N ARG A 41 -24.00 8.25 1.80
CA ARG A 41 -25.37 8.20 1.29
C ARG A 41 -25.43 8.12 -0.24
N GLU A 42 -24.54 8.86 -0.91
CA GLU A 42 -24.50 8.99 -2.38
C GLU A 42 -23.50 8.01 -2.99
N ILE A 43 -23.74 6.71 -2.77
CA ILE A 43 -22.86 5.67 -3.29
C ILE A 43 -23.14 5.37 -4.77
N PRO A 44 -22.10 5.14 -5.60
CA PRO A 44 -22.29 4.74 -6.98
C PRO A 44 -23.10 3.45 -7.12
N PRO A 45 -23.83 3.25 -8.23
CA PRO A 45 -24.56 2.01 -8.47
C PRO A 45 -23.62 0.80 -8.54
N HIS A 46 -24.14 -0.39 -8.21
CA HIS A 46 -23.38 -1.65 -8.15
C HIS A 46 -22.24 -1.66 -7.13
N THR A 47 -22.30 -0.78 -6.12
CA THR A 47 -21.36 -0.77 -5.01
C THR A 47 -22.01 -1.11 -3.68
N GLU A 48 -21.21 -1.62 -2.77
CA GLU A 48 -21.53 -1.82 -1.36
C GLU A 48 -20.48 -1.10 -0.50
N VAL A 49 -20.92 -0.43 0.56
CA VAL A 49 -20.00 0.24 1.50
C VAL A 49 -19.38 -0.80 2.43
N LEU A 50 -18.07 -1.02 2.29
CA LEU A 50 -17.30 -1.83 3.22
C LEU A 50 -16.90 -1.02 4.45
N ILE A 51 -16.44 0.23 4.25
CA ILE A 51 -15.98 1.09 5.33
C ILE A 51 -16.46 2.52 5.07
N SER A 52 -17.24 3.02 6.02
CA SER A 52 -17.75 4.40 6.05
C SER A 52 -16.64 5.45 5.90
N SER A 53 -16.88 6.44 5.06
CA SER A 53 -16.03 7.63 4.88
C SER A 53 -15.87 8.44 6.17
N CYS A 54 -16.85 8.41 7.08
CA CYS A 54 -16.80 9.11 8.36
C CYS A 54 -15.73 8.56 9.31
N LYS A 55 -15.21 7.35 9.06
CA LYS A 55 -14.04 6.81 9.75
C LYS A 55 -12.72 7.39 9.24
N LYS A 56 -12.76 8.17 8.15
CA LYS A 56 -11.62 8.62 7.36
C LYS A 56 -10.71 7.43 7.02
N PRO A 57 -11.24 6.40 6.33
CA PRO A 57 -10.51 5.19 6.07
C PRO A 57 -9.37 5.46 5.09
N GLY A 58 -8.27 4.73 5.24
CA GLY A 58 -7.26 4.55 4.21
C GLY A 58 -6.95 3.06 4.15
N VAL A 59 -6.94 2.49 2.95
CA VAL A 59 -6.78 1.05 2.80
C VAL A 59 -5.68 0.67 1.83
N ARG A 60 -5.11 -0.52 2.02
CA ARG A 60 -4.19 -1.17 1.10
C ARG A 60 -4.61 -2.63 0.90
N GLY A 61 -4.53 -3.10 -0.33
CA GLY A 61 -4.70 -4.51 -0.64
C GLY A 61 -3.65 -5.37 0.04
N VAL A 62 -4.07 -6.58 0.38
CA VAL A 62 -3.19 -7.65 0.86
C VAL A 62 -3.24 -8.75 -0.20
N PRO A 63 -2.08 -9.31 -0.60
CA PRO A 63 -2.04 -10.45 -1.52
C PRO A 63 -2.99 -11.58 -1.09
N GLY A 64 -3.63 -12.21 -2.07
CA GLY A 64 -4.67 -13.23 -1.87
C GLY A 64 -6.11 -12.71 -1.81
N GLY A 65 -6.33 -11.39 -1.63
CA GLY A 65 -7.67 -10.78 -1.72
C GLY A 65 -8.63 -11.11 -0.56
N GLU A 66 -8.22 -11.91 0.42
CA GLU A 66 -9.01 -12.24 1.61
C GLU A 66 -9.05 -11.12 2.64
N PHE A 67 -7.96 -10.34 2.71
CA PHE A 67 -7.80 -9.29 3.71
C PHE A 67 -7.61 -7.92 3.07
N LEU A 68 -8.06 -6.91 3.80
CA LEU A 68 -7.77 -5.51 3.50
C LEU A 68 -7.07 -4.89 4.72
N PHE A 69 -5.91 -4.28 4.53
CA PHE A 69 -5.30 -3.48 5.58
C PHE A 69 -6.01 -2.14 5.66
N VAL A 70 -6.49 -1.79 6.86
CA VAL A 70 -7.30 -0.59 7.11
C VAL A 70 -6.64 0.29 8.16
N ARG A 71 -6.60 1.59 7.87
CA ARG A 71 -6.33 2.66 8.83
C ARG A 71 -7.58 3.53 8.98
N GLU A 72 -8.12 3.64 10.20
CA GLU A 72 -9.18 4.59 10.52
C GLU A 72 -8.56 5.88 11.07
N GLY A 73 -8.49 6.93 10.23
CA GLY A 73 -7.79 8.16 10.56
C GLY A 73 -8.34 8.89 11.80
N ARG A 74 -9.66 8.83 12.05
CA ARG A 74 -10.26 9.50 13.21
C ARG A 74 -10.03 8.78 14.52
N ALA A 75 -10.05 7.44 14.49
CA ALA A 75 -9.85 6.61 15.67
C ALA A 75 -8.38 6.27 15.93
N GLY A 76 -7.48 6.54 14.97
CA GLY A 76 -6.08 6.15 15.03
C GLY A 76 -5.89 4.63 15.05
N LYS A 77 -6.86 3.86 14.52
CA LYS A 77 -6.83 2.39 14.54
C LYS A 77 -6.26 1.84 13.25
N MET A 78 -5.53 0.74 13.36
CA MET A 78 -5.08 -0.06 12.24
C MET A 78 -5.47 -1.53 12.46
N TYR A 79 -5.87 -2.22 11.39
CA TYR A 79 -6.27 -3.61 11.44
C TYR A 79 -6.28 -4.26 10.05
N LEU A 80 -6.34 -5.58 10.01
CA LEU A 80 -6.73 -6.35 8.83
C LEU A 80 -8.23 -6.65 8.93
N LEU A 81 -8.97 -6.29 7.89
CA LEU A 81 -10.38 -6.65 7.72
C LEU A 81 -10.44 -7.92 6.87
N ASP A 82 -10.97 -8.99 7.44
CA ASP A 82 -11.34 -10.20 6.70
C ASP A 82 -12.59 -9.89 5.87
N LEU A 83 -12.46 -10.00 4.54
CA LEU A 83 -13.52 -9.65 3.60
C LEU A 83 -14.59 -10.73 3.45
N ARG A 84 -14.28 -11.97 3.86
CA ARG A 84 -15.22 -13.10 3.86
C ARG A 84 -16.11 -13.07 5.10
N THR A 85 -15.53 -12.81 6.26
CA THR A 85 -16.26 -12.88 7.54
C THR A 85 -16.63 -11.52 8.12
N GLY A 86 -16.01 -10.44 7.65
CA GLY A 86 -16.10 -9.11 8.28
C GLY A 86 -15.32 -9.00 9.59
N ALA A 87 -14.57 -10.03 9.99
CA ALA A 87 -13.82 -10.04 11.23
C ALA A 87 -12.63 -9.06 11.17
N ILE A 88 -12.35 -8.45 12.32
CA ILE A 88 -11.24 -7.51 12.48
C ILE A 88 -10.08 -8.24 13.18
N LYS A 89 -8.97 -8.43 12.47
CA LYS A 89 -7.70 -8.92 13.03
C LYS A 89 -6.83 -7.72 13.39
N LYS A 90 -6.46 -7.62 14.67
CA LYS A 90 -5.56 -6.55 15.15
C LYS A 90 -4.19 -6.72 14.50
N VAL A 91 -3.62 -5.61 14.08
CA VAL A 91 -2.21 -5.51 13.69
C VAL A 91 -1.45 -4.68 14.70
N PRO A 92 -0.16 -4.92 14.90
CA PRO A 92 0.63 -4.10 15.80
C PRO A 92 0.64 -2.64 15.33
N ASN A 93 0.60 -1.70 16.28
CA ASN A 93 0.58 -0.27 15.97
C ASN A 93 1.99 0.24 15.64
N TYR A 94 2.55 -0.20 14.51
CA TYR A 94 3.84 0.29 13.98
C TYR A 94 3.59 1.44 12.99
N PRO A 95 4.03 2.67 13.27
CA PRO A 95 3.92 3.80 12.34
C PRO A 95 4.52 3.50 10.96
N GLU A 96 5.59 2.71 10.91
CA GLU A 96 6.29 2.36 9.67
C GLU A 96 5.43 1.53 8.71
N LEU A 97 4.42 0.80 9.20
CA LEU A 97 3.44 0.13 8.35
C LEU A 97 2.73 1.14 7.44
N LEU A 98 2.37 2.30 7.99
CA LEU A 98 1.69 3.35 7.23
C LEU A 98 2.63 4.07 6.28
N GLU A 99 3.87 4.30 6.67
CA GLU A 99 4.79 5.06 5.83
C GLU A 99 5.37 4.22 4.68
N ARG A 100 5.67 2.94 4.94
CA ARG A 100 6.58 2.14 4.09
C ARG A 100 6.23 0.66 3.99
N GLY A 101 5.15 0.22 4.63
CA GLY A 101 4.73 -1.17 4.65
C GLY A 101 4.09 -1.61 3.33
N VAL A 102 4.63 -2.68 2.76
CA VAL A 102 4.08 -3.42 1.62
C VAL A 102 3.72 -4.82 2.10
N PHE A 103 2.46 -5.23 1.96
CA PHE A 103 2.04 -6.58 2.34
C PHE A 103 2.53 -7.59 1.31
N LEU A 104 3.26 -8.61 1.77
CA LEU A 104 3.61 -9.80 0.97
C LEU A 104 2.59 -10.92 1.18
N SER A 105 2.04 -10.99 2.40
CA SER A 105 0.94 -11.88 2.78
C SER A 105 0.17 -11.24 3.95
N PRO A 106 -0.93 -11.85 4.43
CA PRO A 106 -1.61 -11.39 5.65
C PRO A 106 -0.75 -11.40 6.91
N GLU A 107 0.43 -12.04 6.87
CA GLU A 107 1.33 -12.20 8.00
C GLU A 107 2.67 -11.49 7.79
N LEU A 108 3.07 -11.26 6.55
CA LEU A 108 4.39 -10.72 6.21
C LEU A 108 4.26 -9.35 5.56
N VAL A 109 4.99 -8.38 6.10
CA VAL A 109 5.06 -7.02 5.55
C VAL A 109 6.51 -6.66 5.28
N TRP A 110 6.83 -6.31 4.04
CA TRP A 110 8.08 -5.65 3.73
C TRP A 110 8.04 -4.19 4.19
N LEU A 111 8.91 -3.83 5.13
CA LEU A 111 9.19 -2.47 5.50
C LEU A 111 10.30 -1.93 4.60
N LYS A 112 9.90 -1.10 3.63
CA LYS A 112 10.82 -0.56 2.64
C LYS A 112 11.94 0.27 3.28
N GLY A 113 13.18 -0.10 2.92
CA GLY A 113 14.42 0.58 3.25
C GLY A 113 14.91 1.48 2.11
N SER A 114 16.21 1.74 2.11
CA SER A 114 16.91 2.49 1.07
C SER A 114 17.30 1.55 -0.07
N ALA A 115 16.99 1.94 -1.31
CA ALA A 115 17.28 1.13 -2.49
C ALA A 115 18.77 1.15 -2.88
N ALA A 116 19.40 2.33 -2.85
CA ALA A 116 20.74 2.56 -3.40
C ALA A 116 21.78 3.06 -2.39
N ALA A 117 21.36 3.42 -1.17
CA ALA A 117 22.28 3.82 -0.12
C ALA A 117 22.77 2.56 0.62
N GLY A 118 24.07 2.45 0.92
CA GLY A 118 24.61 1.38 1.75
C GLY A 118 24.80 1.77 3.22
N PRO A 119 25.17 0.83 4.11
CA PRO A 119 25.24 1.02 5.57
C PRO A 119 26.04 2.23 6.08
N GLY A 120 26.97 2.77 5.29
CA GLY A 120 27.75 3.98 5.63
C GLY A 120 27.10 5.31 5.26
N ALA A 121 25.94 5.31 4.58
CA ALA A 121 25.31 6.54 4.11
C ALA A 121 24.41 7.18 5.19
N PRO A 122 24.39 8.53 5.34
CA PRO A 122 23.62 9.22 6.39
C PRO A 122 22.11 8.97 6.39
N ARG A 123 21.56 8.46 5.29
CA ARG A 123 20.12 8.16 5.13
C ARG A 123 19.87 6.68 4.83
N TYR A 124 20.85 5.81 5.11
CA TYR A 124 20.66 4.38 4.96
C TYR A 124 19.56 3.89 5.89
N ARG A 125 18.68 3.06 5.34
CA ARG A 125 17.70 2.30 6.09
C ARG A 125 17.71 0.88 5.54
N PRO A 126 17.96 -0.13 6.36
CA PRO A 126 17.83 -1.51 5.93
C PRO A 126 16.37 -1.85 5.55
N ASN A 127 16.24 -2.86 4.70
CA ASN A 127 14.95 -3.44 4.33
C ASN A 127 14.63 -4.55 5.32
N TYR A 128 13.38 -4.66 5.77
CA TYR A 128 12.97 -5.70 6.71
C TYR A 128 11.71 -6.42 6.26
N ILE A 129 11.60 -7.71 6.59
CA ILE A 129 10.32 -8.39 6.72
C ILE A 129 9.86 -8.25 8.17
N LEU A 130 8.69 -7.64 8.36
CA LEU A 130 7.97 -7.64 9.62
C LEU A 130 6.98 -8.81 9.60
N ASP A 131 7.16 -9.74 10.54
CA ASP A 131 6.19 -10.80 10.80
C ASP A 131 5.13 -10.27 11.79
N LEU A 132 3.88 -10.18 11.33
CA LEU A 132 2.76 -9.67 12.11
C LEU A 132 2.26 -10.64 13.19
N THR A 133 2.61 -11.93 13.09
CA THR A 133 2.25 -12.95 14.08
C THR A 133 3.13 -12.86 15.33
N THR A 134 4.41 -12.57 15.14
CA THR A 134 5.41 -12.50 16.23
C THR A 134 5.84 -11.08 16.58
N GLY A 135 5.62 -10.11 15.68
CA GLY A 135 6.13 -8.75 15.79
C GLY A 135 7.64 -8.61 15.49
N LYS A 136 8.32 -9.71 15.10
CA LYS A 136 9.76 -9.71 14.82
C LYS A 136 10.06 -9.11 13.44
N ARG A 137 11.26 -8.51 13.32
CA ARG A 137 11.80 -7.94 12.09
C ARG A 137 12.99 -8.77 11.62
N TYR A 138 13.03 -9.11 10.35
CA TYR A 138 14.09 -9.89 9.70
C TYR A 138 14.73 -9.04 8.62
N GLU A 139 16.02 -8.73 8.74
CA GLU A 139 16.72 -7.88 7.78
C GLU A 139 16.91 -8.60 6.45
N LEU A 140 16.70 -7.90 5.34
CA LEU A 140 16.96 -8.41 4.01
C LEU A 140 18.35 -7.97 3.54
N LEU A 141 19.14 -8.93 3.03
CA LEU A 141 20.39 -8.63 2.34
C LEU A 141 20.08 -7.99 0.98
N ASN A 142 20.52 -6.75 0.77
CA ASN A 142 20.37 -6.08 -0.52
C ASN A 142 21.46 -6.50 -1.49
N LEU A 143 21.13 -7.37 -2.44
CA LEU A 143 22.06 -7.90 -3.45
C LEU A 143 22.63 -6.80 -4.34
N GLY A 144 21.89 -5.70 -4.54
CA GLY A 144 22.35 -4.56 -5.32
C GLY A 144 23.56 -3.83 -4.70
N LEU A 145 23.81 -4.02 -3.40
CA LEU A 145 24.91 -3.42 -2.63
C LEU A 145 26.15 -4.33 -2.53
N LEU A 146 26.07 -5.58 -3.00
CA LEU A 146 27.21 -6.48 -3.02
C LEU A 146 28.27 -6.01 -4.03
N PRO A 147 29.55 -6.42 -3.85
CA PRO A 147 30.61 -6.11 -4.81
C PRO A 147 30.22 -6.46 -6.24
N ARG A 148 30.53 -5.56 -7.18
CA ARG A 148 30.26 -5.73 -8.60
C ARG A 148 31.47 -6.33 -9.31
N LEU A 149 31.23 -6.97 -10.45
CA LEU A 149 32.28 -7.37 -11.38
C LEU A 149 32.92 -6.14 -12.04
N GLU A 150 33.97 -6.36 -12.82
CA GLU A 150 34.51 -5.35 -13.75
C GLU A 150 33.37 -4.76 -14.61
N ASP A 151 33.51 -3.49 -14.99
CA ASP A 151 32.47 -2.68 -15.65
C ASP A 151 31.17 -2.48 -14.85
N ARG A 152 31.20 -2.67 -13.52
CA ARG A 152 30.05 -2.49 -12.60
C ARG A 152 28.90 -3.48 -12.83
N LYS A 153 29.16 -4.59 -13.52
CA LYS A 153 28.14 -5.63 -13.79
C LYS A 153 27.73 -6.34 -12.49
N PHE A 154 26.47 -6.74 -12.42
CA PHE A 154 25.98 -7.62 -11.36
C PHE A 154 26.72 -8.97 -11.44
N ASP A 155 27.17 -9.51 -10.31
CA ASP A 155 27.81 -10.84 -10.28
C ASP A 155 26.73 -11.93 -10.33
N PRO A 156 26.67 -12.75 -11.41
CA PRO A 156 25.66 -13.79 -11.56
C PRO A 156 25.66 -14.82 -10.42
N LYS A 157 26.78 -14.99 -9.70
CA LYS A 157 26.83 -15.90 -8.54
C LYS A 157 25.81 -15.53 -7.46
N ASN A 158 25.45 -14.25 -7.37
CA ASN A 158 24.46 -13.78 -6.41
C ASN A 158 23.02 -14.20 -6.75
N PHE A 159 22.76 -14.74 -7.96
CA PHE A 159 21.46 -15.33 -8.27
C PHE A 159 21.17 -16.60 -7.46
N SER A 160 22.20 -17.28 -6.93
CA SER A 160 22.03 -18.44 -6.06
C SER A 160 21.21 -18.15 -4.78
N TYR A 161 21.21 -16.91 -4.29
CA TYR A 161 20.36 -16.49 -3.18
C TYR A 161 18.86 -16.46 -3.56
N ILE A 162 18.56 -16.24 -4.84
CA ILE A 162 17.19 -16.22 -5.37
C ILE A 162 16.75 -17.63 -5.74
N GLU A 163 17.62 -18.41 -6.37
CA GLU A 163 17.36 -19.82 -6.75
C GLU A 163 17.06 -20.73 -5.54
N SER A 164 17.57 -20.37 -4.35
CA SER A 164 17.34 -21.11 -3.10
C SER A 164 16.13 -20.63 -2.30
N ALA A 165 15.38 -19.64 -2.80
CA ALA A 165 14.21 -19.10 -2.10
C ALA A 165 12.96 -19.93 -2.40
N ASP A 166 12.11 -20.10 -1.38
CA ASP A 166 10.82 -20.77 -1.51
C ASP A 166 9.68 -19.79 -1.85
N MET A 167 9.85 -18.52 -1.49
CA MET A 167 8.87 -17.46 -1.75
C MET A 167 9.56 -16.29 -2.44
N ILE A 168 9.05 -15.92 -3.62
CA ILE A 168 9.57 -14.80 -4.41
C ILE A 168 8.44 -13.83 -4.68
N PHE A 169 8.67 -12.56 -4.36
CA PHE A 169 7.73 -11.47 -4.56
C PHE A 169 8.33 -10.40 -5.45
N ILE A 170 7.55 -9.88 -6.39
CA ILE A 170 7.93 -8.74 -7.22
C ILE A 170 6.97 -7.57 -6.97
N HIS A 171 7.54 -6.38 -6.78
CA HIS A 171 6.82 -5.12 -6.67
C HIS A 171 7.24 -4.17 -7.78
N HIS A 172 6.38 -4.01 -8.80
CA HIS A 172 6.66 -3.24 -10.01
C HIS A 172 6.96 -1.77 -9.75
N TYR A 173 6.10 -1.02 -9.06
CA TYR A 173 6.30 0.42 -8.80
C TYR A 173 7.64 0.72 -8.10
N TYR A 174 8.15 -0.19 -7.28
CA TYR A 174 9.44 -0.04 -6.63
C TYR A 174 10.60 -0.74 -7.35
N GLY A 175 10.33 -1.47 -8.43
CA GLY A 175 11.31 -2.27 -9.15
C GLY A 175 12.08 -3.16 -8.18
N ALA A 176 11.38 -3.91 -7.33
CA ALA A 176 11.99 -4.69 -6.26
C ALA A 176 11.54 -6.15 -6.29
N LEU A 177 12.50 -7.07 -6.17
CA LEU A 177 12.31 -8.50 -5.96
C LEU A 177 12.73 -8.83 -4.53
N ILE A 178 11.89 -9.59 -3.83
CA ILE A 178 12.16 -10.09 -2.48
C ILE A 178 12.13 -11.61 -2.54
N ALA A 179 13.20 -12.26 -2.10
CA ALA A 179 13.33 -13.71 -2.08
C ALA A 179 13.53 -14.17 -0.63
N LEU A 180 12.63 -15.05 -0.16
CA LEU A 180 12.64 -15.57 1.21
C LEU A 180 12.76 -17.10 1.17
N PRO A 181 13.75 -17.70 1.84
CA PRO A 181 13.75 -19.13 2.09
C PRO A 181 12.70 -19.50 3.13
N SER A 182 12.26 -20.75 3.16
CA SER A 182 11.26 -21.27 4.11
C SER A 182 11.69 -21.10 5.58
N ASP A 183 12.99 -21.15 5.86
CA ASP A 183 13.61 -21.01 7.18
C ASP A 183 14.11 -19.58 7.48
N PHE A 184 13.65 -18.56 6.75
CA PHE A 184 14.16 -17.19 6.94
C PHE A 184 13.97 -16.63 8.36
N ARG A 185 13.04 -17.22 9.13
CA ARG A 185 12.78 -16.83 10.52
C ARG A 185 13.86 -17.33 11.48
N GLU A 186 14.49 -18.44 11.15
CA GLU A 186 15.59 -19.07 11.87
C GLU A 186 16.95 -18.59 11.32
N SER A 187 17.04 -18.44 9.99
CA SER A 187 18.25 -18.16 9.23
C SER A 187 18.05 -16.97 8.27
N PRO A 188 17.88 -15.73 8.76
CA PRO A 188 17.54 -14.58 7.91
C PRO A 188 18.65 -14.17 6.92
N GLY A 189 19.87 -14.71 7.06
CA GLY A 189 21.01 -14.36 6.20
C GLY A 189 20.82 -14.68 4.71
N ASN A 190 19.86 -15.55 4.39
CA ASN A 190 19.50 -15.93 3.02
C ASN A 190 18.25 -15.21 2.49
N ALA A 191 17.59 -14.39 3.32
CA ALA A 191 16.49 -13.56 2.87
C ALA A 191 17.04 -12.31 2.18
N VAL A 192 16.66 -12.10 0.93
CA VAL A 192 17.30 -11.10 0.07
C VAL A 192 16.30 -10.16 -0.56
N ILE A 193 16.81 -8.98 -0.93
CA ILE A 193 16.12 -8.03 -1.79
C ILE A 193 17.04 -7.62 -2.94
N LEU A 194 16.47 -7.49 -4.11
CA LEU A 194 17.15 -7.05 -5.32
C LEU A 194 16.31 -5.96 -6.00
N TYR A 195 16.92 -4.82 -6.24
CA TYR A 195 16.28 -3.76 -7.02
C TYR A 195 16.65 -3.89 -8.49
N GLU A 196 15.82 -3.36 -9.37
CA GLU A 196 16.02 -3.41 -10.83
C GLU A 196 17.13 -2.48 -11.33
N TYR A 197 17.30 -1.32 -10.69
CA TYR A 197 18.34 -0.33 -11.00
C TYR A 197 19.76 -0.93 -11.22
N PRO A 198 20.21 -1.93 -10.43
CA PRO A 198 21.36 -2.77 -10.70
C PRO A 198 21.57 -3.35 -12.11
N PHE A 199 20.53 -3.56 -12.92
CA PHE A 199 20.59 -4.26 -14.21
C PHE A 199 20.51 -3.33 -15.42
N SER A 200 19.72 -2.26 -15.32
CA SER A 200 19.69 -1.22 -16.34
C SER A 200 19.24 0.11 -15.73
N PRO A 201 19.98 1.22 -15.96
CA PRO A 201 19.49 2.56 -15.65
C PRO A 201 18.48 3.08 -16.69
N ASP A 202 18.09 2.25 -17.68
CA ASP A 202 17.12 2.63 -18.69
C ASP A 202 15.72 2.76 -18.08
N LEU A 203 15.35 4.02 -17.79
CA LEU A 203 14.06 4.40 -17.23
C LEU A 203 12.89 4.28 -18.23
N SER A 204 13.14 3.88 -19.48
CA SER A 204 12.10 3.67 -20.48
C SER A 204 11.42 2.30 -20.39
N LEU A 205 12.06 1.33 -19.71
CA LEU A 205 11.48 0.02 -19.49
C LEU A 205 10.38 0.08 -18.41
N PRO A 206 9.28 -0.68 -18.56
CA PRO A 206 8.30 -0.84 -17.49
C PRO A 206 8.98 -1.36 -16.22
N ASN A 207 8.72 -0.72 -15.08
CA ASN A 207 9.32 -1.14 -13.81
C ASN A 207 8.94 -2.59 -13.49
N GLY A 208 9.91 -3.37 -13.00
CA GLY A 208 9.77 -4.78 -12.66
C GLY A 208 10.01 -5.75 -13.83
N MET A 209 10.03 -5.28 -15.08
CA MET A 209 10.14 -6.14 -16.26
C MET A 209 11.45 -6.95 -16.27
N LEU A 210 12.59 -6.33 -15.92
CA LEU A 210 13.87 -7.06 -15.90
C LEU A 210 13.91 -8.07 -14.76
N LEU A 211 13.25 -7.77 -13.64
CA LEU A 211 13.17 -8.69 -12.52
C LEU A 211 12.32 -9.91 -12.89
N GLU A 212 11.18 -9.72 -13.55
CA GLU A 212 10.38 -10.83 -14.07
C GLU A 212 11.17 -11.67 -15.07
N GLN A 213 11.89 -11.02 -16.01
CA GLN A 213 12.71 -11.74 -16.98
C GLN A 213 13.76 -12.59 -16.28
N VAL A 214 14.51 -12.03 -15.31
CA VAL A 214 15.52 -12.78 -14.55
C VAL A 214 14.87 -13.95 -13.80
N THR A 215 13.73 -13.75 -13.14
CA THR A 215 13.05 -14.81 -12.40
C THR A 215 12.56 -15.92 -13.33
N ASN A 216 12.04 -15.57 -14.51
CA ASN A 216 11.62 -16.53 -15.53
C ASN A 216 12.80 -17.29 -16.14
N ASP A 217 13.92 -16.61 -16.42
CA ASP A 217 15.14 -17.23 -16.96
C ASP A 217 15.75 -18.25 -15.97
N LEU A 218 15.55 -18.03 -14.67
CA LEU A 218 15.90 -18.99 -13.60
C LEU A 218 14.87 -20.11 -13.41
N GLY A 219 13.73 -20.06 -14.12
CA GLY A 219 12.66 -21.05 -14.00
C GLY A 219 11.93 -21.03 -12.65
N LEU A 220 11.85 -19.86 -12.02
CA LEU A 220 11.25 -19.68 -10.70
C LEU A 220 9.86 -19.05 -10.81
N ASP A 221 8.95 -19.47 -9.93
CA ASP A 221 7.65 -18.82 -9.76
C ASP A 221 7.76 -17.60 -8.85
N TYR A 222 6.89 -16.61 -9.05
CA TYR A 222 6.81 -15.42 -8.20
C TYR A 222 5.38 -14.91 -8.05
N GLU A 223 5.15 -14.12 -7.00
CA GLU A 223 3.91 -13.40 -6.75
C GLU A 223 4.09 -11.89 -6.96
N VAL A 224 3.14 -11.28 -7.65
CA VAL A 224 3.07 -9.81 -7.79
C VAL A 224 2.34 -9.24 -6.59
N VAL A 225 3.03 -8.40 -5.82
CA VAL A 225 2.48 -7.77 -4.59
C VAL A 225 2.21 -6.27 -4.77
N ASP A 226 2.28 -5.79 -6.02
CA ASP A 226 1.97 -4.41 -6.37
C ASP A 226 0.52 -4.27 -6.84
N PHE A 227 -0.29 -3.57 -6.04
CA PHE A 227 -1.67 -3.21 -6.41
C PHE A 227 -1.75 -1.85 -7.12
N SER A 228 -0.62 -1.26 -7.49
CA SER A 228 -0.55 0.00 -8.23
C SER A 228 -0.72 -0.21 -9.73
N VAL A 229 -1.95 0.00 -10.22
CA VAL A 229 -2.30 -0.11 -11.65
C VAL A 229 -1.55 0.91 -12.54
N SER A 230 -0.83 1.87 -11.96
CA SER A 230 0.00 2.81 -12.71
C SER A 230 1.29 2.19 -13.26
N SER A 231 1.75 1.06 -12.69
CA SER A 231 3.05 0.46 -13.01
C SER A 231 2.94 -0.94 -13.57
N ALA A 232 1.84 -1.64 -13.29
CA ALA A 232 1.58 -2.96 -13.80
C ALA A 232 0.07 -3.23 -13.92
N GLU A 233 -0.27 -4.21 -14.76
CA GLU A 233 -1.60 -4.81 -14.73
C GLU A 233 -1.69 -5.75 -13.52
N VAL A 234 -2.82 -5.74 -12.81
CA VAL A 234 -2.96 -6.52 -11.56
C VAL A 234 -3.92 -7.70 -11.78
N PRO A 235 -3.42 -8.94 -11.87
CA PRO A 235 -4.27 -10.11 -12.06
C PRO A 235 -5.11 -10.41 -10.82
N SER A 236 -6.27 -11.04 -11.01
CA SER A 236 -7.05 -11.61 -9.91
C SER A 236 -6.35 -12.83 -9.31
N PRO A 237 -6.66 -13.24 -8.06
CA PRO A 237 -6.00 -14.38 -7.41
C PRO A 237 -5.98 -15.67 -8.24
N THR A 238 -7.07 -16.00 -8.93
CA THR A 238 -7.21 -17.16 -9.83
C THR A 238 -6.78 -16.87 -11.27
N LYS A 239 -6.28 -15.67 -11.55
CA LYS A 239 -5.86 -15.19 -12.87
C LYS A 239 -6.98 -15.20 -13.92
N LYS A 240 -8.25 -15.19 -13.48
CA LYS A 240 -9.42 -15.09 -14.36
C LYS A 240 -9.58 -13.68 -14.93
N TYR A 241 -9.37 -12.66 -14.10
CA TYR A 241 -9.51 -11.26 -14.48
C TYR A 241 -8.21 -10.50 -14.31
N ILE A 242 -8.14 -9.33 -14.93
CA ILE A 242 -7.02 -8.41 -14.79
C ILE A 242 -7.51 -6.98 -14.71
N VAL A 243 -6.95 -6.22 -13.77
CA VAL A 243 -7.22 -4.79 -13.62
C VAL A 243 -6.18 -4.02 -14.41
N ARG A 244 -6.67 -3.10 -15.24
CA ARG A 244 -5.91 -2.11 -16.02
C ARG A 244 -6.34 -0.71 -15.62
N SER A 245 -5.61 0.30 -16.12
CA SER A 245 -5.80 1.71 -15.74
C SER A 245 -7.21 2.25 -16.04
N ASP A 246 -7.94 1.60 -16.94
CA ASP A 246 -9.27 1.98 -17.43
C ASP A 246 -10.39 0.99 -17.08
N GLY A 247 -10.08 -0.14 -16.44
CA GLY A 247 -11.11 -1.11 -16.05
C GLY A 247 -10.64 -2.51 -15.75
N VAL A 248 -11.60 -3.44 -15.70
CA VAL A 248 -11.39 -4.86 -15.43
C VAL A 248 -11.70 -5.67 -16.69
N TYR A 249 -10.80 -6.58 -17.04
CA TYR A 249 -10.85 -7.39 -18.25
C TYR A 249 -10.81 -8.89 -17.93
N LEU A 250 -11.36 -9.70 -18.82
CA LEU A 250 -11.22 -11.16 -18.78
C LEU A 250 -9.87 -11.57 -19.38
N VAL A 251 -9.06 -12.32 -18.63
CA VAL A 251 -7.72 -12.74 -19.05
C VAL A 251 -7.78 -13.64 -20.28
N GLY A 252 -6.79 -13.51 -21.16
CA GLY A 252 -6.75 -14.22 -22.45
C GLY A 252 -7.70 -13.67 -23.51
N THR A 253 -8.44 -12.60 -23.17
CA THR A 253 -9.30 -11.86 -24.10
C THR A 253 -9.06 -10.36 -23.97
N ASN A 254 -9.67 -9.57 -24.84
CA ASN A 254 -9.77 -8.11 -24.68
C ASN A 254 -11.19 -7.68 -24.26
N GLN A 255 -11.98 -8.59 -23.68
CA GLN A 255 -13.33 -8.29 -23.24
C GLN A 255 -13.28 -7.45 -21.96
N LEU A 256 -13.78 -6.22 -22.07
CA LEU A 256 -13.99 -5.34 -20.92
C LEU A 256 -15.19 -5.85 -20.11
N ILE A 257 -14.93 -6.28 -18.87
CA ILE A 257 -15.96 -6.71 -17.92
C ILE A 257 -16.59 -5.49 -17.24
N ARG A 258 -15.76 -4.51 -16.87
CA ARG A 258 -16.25 -3.26 -16.28
C ARG A 258 -15.27 -2.11 -16.53
N GLY A 259 -15.73 -1.08 -17.22
CA GLY A 259 -14.99 0.17 -17.40
C GLY A 259 -15.09 1.05 -16.15
N VAL A 260 -13.94 1.53 -15.68
CA VAL A 260 -13.84 2.52 -14.59
C VAL A 260 -12.68 3.43 -14.95
N GLY A 261 -12.98 4.64 -15.42
CA GLY A 261 -11.92 5.62 -15.72
C GLY A 261 -11.10 5.92 -14.46
N GLY A 262 -9.77 5.85 -14.58
CA GLY A 262 -8.85 6.20 -13.49
C GLY A 262 -8.66 5.11 -12.42
N MET A 263 -8.79 3.83 -12.77
CA MET A 263 -8.56 2.71 -11.83
C MET A 263 -7.21 2.79 -11.11
N ASN A 264 -6.20 3.39 -11.74
CA ASN A 264 -4.91 3.68 -11.11
C ASN A 264 -5.01 4.50 -9.81
N ASN A 265 -6.02 5.34 -9.65
CA ASN A 265 -6.24 6.14 -8.44
C ASN A 265 -7.19 5.47 -7.45
N TYR A 266 -8.12 4.64 -7.94
CA TYR A 266 -9.23 4.11 -7.15
C TYR A 266 -9.04 2.67 -6.67
N PHE A 267 -8.40 1.82 -7.47
CA PHE A 267 -8.24 0.40 -7.15
C PHE A 267 -7.38 0.23 -5.89
N ARG A 268 -7.80 -0.70 -5.03
CA ARG A 268 -7.10 -1.03 -3.78
C ARG A 268 -6.79 -2.51 -3.65
N SER A 269 -7.68 -3.39 -4.12
CA SER A 269 -7.51 -4.83 -4.04
C SER A 269 -8.58 -5.57 -4.85
N TRP A 270 -8.36 -6.86 -5.07
CA TRP A 270 -9.44 -7.81 -5.38
C TRP A 270 -10.25 -8.17 -4.14
N TYR A 271 -11.52 -8.52 -4.36
CA TYR A 271 -12.34 -9.18 -3.35
C TYR A 271 -12.14 -10.70 -3.43
N TYR A 272 -12.23 -11.40 -2.31
CA TYR A 272 -11.72 -12.78 -2.15
C TYR A 272 -12.34 -13.84 -3.09
N ASP A 273 -13.58 -13.65 -3.52
CA ASP A 273 -14.31 -14.55 -4.44
C ASP A 273 -14.31 -14.05 -5.89
N GLU A 274 -13.57 -12.97 -6.16
CA GLU A 274 -13.48 -12.28 -7.45
C GLU A 274 -14.81 -11.79 -8.02
N SER A 275 -15.86 -11.69 -7.18
CA SER A 275 -17.14 -11.10 -7.58
C SER A 275 -17.06 -9.57 -7.71
N ALA A 276 -15.99 -8.97 -7.20
CA ALA A 276 -15.85 -7.54 -7.05
C ALA A 276 -14.38 -7.09 -6.99
N VAL A 277 -14.18 -5.80 -7.19
CA VAL A 277 -12.94 -5.09 -6.85
C VAL A 277 -13.19 -4.12 -5.70
N ILE A 278 -12.18 -3.91 -4.88
CA ILE A 278 -12.22 -2.94 -3.79
C ILE A 278 -11.68 -1.63 -4.31
N VAL A 279 -12.47 -0.58 -4.17
CA VAL A 279 -12.14 0.76 -4.65
C VAL A 279 -12.29 1.78 -3.54
N GLN A 280 -11.49 2.83 -3.60
CA GLN A 280 -11.59 3.97 -2.71
C GLN A 280 -11.27 5.25 -3.48
N GLY A 281 -12.15 6.25 -3.36
CA GLY A 281 -11.93 7.61 -3.88
C GLY A 281 -10.52 8.13 -3.56
N GLY A 282 -9.83 8.66 -4.57
CA GLY A 282 -8.49 9.19 -4.43
C GLY A 282 -8.48 10.71 -4.51
N GLY A 283 -8.23 11.39 -3.39
CA GLY A 283 -7.67 12.74 -3.45
C GLY A 283 -8.59 13.87 -3.91
N ASP A 284 -9.91 13.74 -3.77
CA ASP A 284 -10.82 14.84 -4.10
C ASP A 284 -10.82 15.91 -3.00
N TYR A 285 -10.83 17.17 -3.41
CA TYR A 285 -10.85 18.33 -2.51
C TYR A 285 -11.97 19.28 -2.94
N LEU A 286 -12.65 19.89 -1.97
CA LEU A 286 -13.68 20.88 -2.28
C LEU A 286 -13.12 22.08 -3.04
N PHE A 287 -11.88 22.46 -2.75
CA PHE A 287 -11.21 23.56 -3.42
C PHE A 287 -9.83 23.11 -3.87
N THR A 288 -9.57 23.24 -5.16
CA THR A 288 -8.25 23.07 -5.75
C THR A 288 -7.83 24.42 -6.31
N PHE A 289 -6.76 25.01 -5.77
CA PHE A 289 -6.14 26.22 -6.29
C PHE A 289 -4.97 25.80 -7.19
N PRO A 290 -5.09 25.93 -8.53
CA PRO A 290 -4.08 25.46 -9.46
C PRO A 290 -2.68 26.01 -9.12
N GLY A 291 -1.70 25.12 -8.97
CA GLY A 291 -0.31 25.47 -8.67
C GLY A 291 -0.02 25.92 -7.24
N VAL A 292 -1.00 25.93 -6.33
CA VAL A 292 -0.82 26.39 -4.94
C VAL A 292 -1.09 25.27 -3.95
N SER A 293 -2.34 24.84 -3.84
CA SER A 293 -2.76 23.84 -2.85
C SER A 293 -4.18 23.35 -3.12
N SER A 294 -4.50 22.22 -2.52
CA SER A 294 -5.85 21.67 -2.45
C SER A 294 -6.29 21.68 -0.99
N VAL A 295 -7.50 22.18 -0.71
CA VAL A 295 -7.99 22.44 0.64
C VAL A 295 -9.33 21.75 0.84
N TYR A 296 -9.54 21.22 2.05
CA TYR A 296 -10.71 20.45 2.46
C TYR A 296 -10.87 19.15 1.65
N TYR A 297 -10.08 18.16 2.05
CA TYR A 297 -10.17 16.79 1.54
C TYR A 297 -11.59 16.23 1.72
N ILE A 298 -12.16 15.70 0.65
CA ILE A 298 -13.45 15.02 0.65
C ILE A 298 -13.21 13.57 1.10
N PRO A 299 -13.75 13.15 2.26
CA PRO A 299 -13.58 11.78 2.73
C PRO A 299 -14.27 10.79 1.79
N SER A 300 -13.59 9.69 1.45
CA SER A 300 -14.14 8.68 0.55
C SER A 300 -14.36 7.35 1.28
N PRO A 301 -15.52 6.70 1.10
CA PRO A 301 -15.74 5.37 1.64
C PRO A 301 -14.89 4.35 0.90
N VAL A 302 -14.71 3.19 1.54
CA VAL A 302 -14.16 2.02 0.88
C VAL A 302 -15.34 1.21 0.35
N LEU A 303 -15.34 0.95 -0.95
CA LEU A 303 -16.45 0.34 -1.65
C LEU A 303 -16.04 -1.00 -2.23
N LYS A 304 -16.95 -1.97 -2.16
CA LYS A 304 -16.94 -3.19 -2.97
C LYS A 304 -17.69 -2.89 -4.26
N LEU A 305 -17.01 -2.83 -5.40
CA LEU A 305 -17.60 -2.62 -6.71
C LEU A 305 -17.83 -3.97 -7.40
N ASN A 306 -19.08 -4.37 -7.53
CA ASN A 306 -19.46 -5.66 -8.09
C ASN A 306 -19.16 -5.74 -9.59
N LEU A 307 -18.51 -6.83 -9.99
CA LEU A 307 -18.33 -7.17 -11.39
C LEU A 307 -19.63 -7.79 -11.93
N PRO A 308 -20.04 -7.46 -13.17
CA PRO A 308 -21.13 -8.19 -13.80
C PRO A 308 -20.75 -9.65 -13.97
N ASN A 309 -21.73 -10.54 -13.84
CA ASN A 309 -21.55 -11.93 -14.25
C ASN A 309 -21.28 -11.96 -15.76
N PRO A 310 -20.23 -12.65 -16.22
CA PRO A 310 -19.96 -12.81 -17.64
C PRO A 310 -21.07 -13.59 -18.34
#